data_AF-E2A8G9-F1
#
_entry.id   AF-E2A8G9-F1
#
_cell.length_a   1.000
_cell.length_b   1.000
_cell.length_c   1.000
_cell.angle_alpha   90.00
_cell.angle_beta   90.00
_cell.angle_gamma   90.00
#
_symmetry.space_group_name_H-M   'P 1'
#
loop_
_entity.id
_entity.type
_entity.pdbx_description
1 polymer ?
#
loop_
_entity_poly.entity_id
_entity_poly.type
_entity_poly.pdbx_seq_one_letter_code
_entity_poly.pdbx_strand_id
1 'polypeptide(L)' 'PFAGPGSVVAHAFFPTGEPDQVTEVHVDETEPWHITLTRSSSDRLYLLQTLTHEIGHTLGLTHSMRDDSVMYAY' A
#
# COMPACT_ATOMS: atom_id res chain seq x y z
N PRO A 1 2.11 -5.31 -12.26
CA PRO A 1 0.84 -5.04 -12.98
C PRO A 1 -0.35 -5.41 -12.09
N PHE A 2 -1.36 -4.56 -12.00
CA PHE A 2 -2.57 -4.88 -11.24
C PHE A 2 -3.36 -5.98 -11.95
N ALA A 3 -3.96 -6.88 -11.18
CA ALA A 3 -4.72 -8.02 -11.70
C ALA A 3 -6.25 -7.79 -11.67
N GLY A 4 -6.68 -6.54 -11.45
CA GLY A 4 -8.07 -6.10 -11.37
C GLY A 4 -8.63 -6.08 -9.95
N PRO A 5 -9.92 -5.71 -9.79
CA PRO A 5 -10.54 -5.45 -8.49
C PRO A 5 -10.42 -6.61 -7.50
N GLY A 6 -9.97 -6.32 -6.28
CA GLY A 6 -9.85 -7.29 -5.18
C GLY A 6 -8.58 -8.16 -5.21
N SER A 7 -7.59 -7.81 -6.04
CA SER A 7 -6.31 -8.51 -6.14
C SER A 7 -5.15 -7.68 -5.52
N VAL A 8 -4.11 -7.37 -6.31
CA VAL A 8 -3.06 -6.43 -5.91
C VAL A 8 -3.62 -5.03 -5.99
N VAL A 9 -3.96 -4.44 -4.84
CA VAL A 9 -4.61 -3.11 -4.75
C VAL A 9 -3.59 -1.96 -4.80
N ALA A 10 -2.35 -2.22 -4.40
CA ALA A 10 -1.21 -1.32 -4.53
C ALA A 10 0.09 -2.14 -4.49
N HIS A 11 1.19 -1.53 -4.94
CA HIS A 11 2.53 -2.07 -4.73
C HIS A 11 3.57 -0.95 -4.61
N ALA A 12 4.71 -1.28 -4.03
CA ALA A 12 5.88 -0.41 -3.93
C ALA A 12 7.17 -1.14 -4.25
N PHE A 13 8.19 -0.38 -4.64
CA PHE A 13 9.53 -0.89 -4.85
C PHE A 13 10.40 -0.62 -3.62
N PHE A 14 11.18 -1.64 -3.24
CA PHE A 14 12.19 -1.51 -2.19
C PHE A 14 13.31 -0.54 -2.60
N PRO A 15 13.94 0.15 -1.63
CA PRO A 15 15.14 0.92 -1.90
C PRO A 15 16.25 -0.03 -2.35
N THR A 16 16.95 0.34 -3.41
CA THR A 16 18.06 -0.44 -3.99
C THR A 16 19.40 -0.07 -3.37
N GLY A 17 19.52 1.14 -2.79
CA GLY A 17 20.77 1.70 -2.30
C GLY A 17 21.62 2.39 -3.38
N GLU A 18 21.16 2.40 -4.64
CA GLU A 18 21.85 3.08 -5.74
C GLU A 18 21.68 4.60 -5.66
N PRO A 19 22.75 5.38 -5.94
CA PRO A 19 22.65 6.83 -6.05
C PRO A 19 21.62 7.25 -7.11
N ASP A 20 20.90 8.33 -6.85
CA ASP A 20 19.95 8.95 -7.78
C ASP A 20 18.75 8.07 -8.22
N GLN A 21 18.48 6.96 -7.52
CA GLN A 21 17.28 6.16 -7.77
C GLN A 21 16.06 6.68 -7.00
N VAL A 22 14.91 6.67 -7.69
CA VAL A 22 13.59 6.94 -7.11
C VAL A 22 12.84 5.63 -6.86
N THR A 23 12.19 5.52 -5.70
CA THR A 23 11.21 4.48 -5.41
C THR A 23 9.81 5.03 -5.63
N GLU A 24 8.91 4.19 -6.16
CA GLU A 24 7.54 4.58 -6.48
C GLU A 24 6.54 3.70 -5.74
N VAL A 25 5.40 4.30 -5.42
CA VAL A 25 4.20 3.60 -4.98
C VAL A 25 3.18 3.72 -6.11
N HIS A 26 2.65 2.59 -6.56
CA HIS A 26 1.55 2.56 -7.53
C HIS A 26 0.29 2.08 -6.82
N VAL A 27 -0.83 2.75 -7.08
CA VAL A 27 -2.14 2.44 -6.53
C VAL A 27 -3.08 2.09 -7.68
N ASP A 28 -3.86 1.02 -7.55
CA ASP A 28 -4.86 0.67 -8.55
C ASP A 28 -6.03 1.66 -8.50
N GLU A 29 -6.22 2.45 -9.56
CA GLU A 29 -7.29 3.44 -9.64
C GLU A 29 -8.71 2.84 -9.71
N THR A 30 -8.82 1.54 -10.02
CA THR A 30 -10.11 0.86 -10.20
C THR A 30 -10.75 0.43 -8.89
N GLU A 31 -10.01 0.48 -7.78
CA GLU A 31 -10.49 0.09 -6.46
C GLU A 31 -11.38 1.18 -5.81
N PRO A 32 -12.37 0.80 -4.98
CA PRO A 32 -13.28 1.73 -4.33
C PRO A 32 -12.62 2.40 -3.12
N TRP A 33 -11.71 3.34 -3.37
CA TRP A 33 -10.93 4.01 -2.33
C TRP A 33 -11.77 4.94 -1.44
N HIS A 34 -11.57 4.80 -0.14
CA HIS A 34 -11.95 5.77 0.87
C HIS A 34 -10.79 6.74 1.13
N ILE A 35 -10.99 8.00 0.73
CA ILE A 35 -9.96 9.04 0.70
C ILE A 35 -10.05 10.06 1.85
N THR A 36 -11.03 9.90 2.75
CA THR A 36 -11.21 10.82 3.88
C THR A 36 -10.62 10.23 5.16
N LEU A 37 -10.25 11.10 6.12
CA LEU A 37 -9.75 10.70 7.44
C LEU A 37 -10.88 10.27 8.38
N THR A 38 -11.80 9.44 7.88
CA THR A 38 -12.95 8.92 8.64
C THR A 38 -12.99 7.41 8.51
N ARG A 39 -13.83 6.75 9.33
CA ARG A 39 -14.06 5.32 9.19
C ARG A 39 -14.74 5.04 7.84
N SER A 40 -14.10 4.24 7.01
CA SER A 40 -14.64 3.70 5.76
C SER A 40 -15.86 2.81 6.04
N SER A 41 -16.79 2.81 5.09
CA SER A 41 -17.84 1.80 5.00
C SER A 41 -17.24 0.43 4.64
N SER A 42 -17.99 -0.64 4.87
CA SER A 42 -17.51 -2.02 4.67
C SER A 42 -17.19 -2.39 3.21
N ASP A 43 -17.59 -1.55 2.26
CA ASP A 43 -17.44 -1.76 0.81
C ASP A 43 -16.27 -0.98 0.19
N ARG A 44 -15.44 -0.30 1.01
CA ARG A 44 -14.36 0.57 0.52
C ARG A 44 -13.02 0.31 1.21
N LEU A 45 -11.94 0.36 0.45
CA LEU A 45 -10.56 0.22 0.93
C LEU A 45 -10.00 1.54 1.46
N TYR A 46 -9.18 1.51 2.51
CA TYR A 46 -8.60 2.73 3.10
C TYR A 46 -7.33 3.16 2.38
N LEU A 47 -7.42 4.21 1.55
CA LEU A 47 -6.26 4.70 0.79
C LEU A 47 -5.10 5.11 1.70
N LEU A 48 -5.39 5.77 2.83
CA LEU A 48 -4.35 6.17 3.78
C LEU A 48 -3.59 4.95 4.35
N GLN A 49 -4.29 3.90 4.76
CA GLN A 49 -3.67 2.71 5.32
C GLN A 49 -2.80 2.01 4.27
N THR A 50 -3.35 1.80 3.06
CA THR A 50 -2.63 1.19 1.95
C THR A 50 -1.39 2.00 1.57
N LEU A 51 -1.50 3.32 1.38
CA LEU A 51 -0.34 4.16 1.10
C LEU A 51 0.70 4.12 2.23
N THR A 52 0.26 4.07 3.49
CA THR A 52 1.19 3.97 4.62
C THR A 52 1.96 2.65 4.59
N HIS A 53 1.29 1.54 4.26
CA HIS A 53 1.91 0.23 4.08
C HIS A 53 2.95 0.25 2.94
N GLU A 54 2.55 0.73 1.76
CA GLU A 54 3.42 0.76 0.58
C GLU A 54 4.61 1.70 0.75
N ILE A 55 4.43 2.86 1.40
CA ILE A 55 5.55 3.74 1.78
C ILE A 55 6.50 3.02 2.75
N GLY A 56 5.99 2.13 3.61
CA GLY A 56 6.85 1.27 4.42
C GLY A 56 7.82 0.44 3.58
N HIS A 57 7.36 -0.15 2.48
CA HIS A 57 8.23 -0.87 1.54
C HIS A 57 9.24 0.05 0.84
N THR A 58 8.86 1.28 0.46
CA THR A 58 9.82 2.23 -0.12
C THR A 58 10.91 2.68 0.86
N LEU A 59 10.64 2.58 2.17
CA LEU A 59 11.60 2.79 3.25
C LEU A 59 12.38 1.53 3.64
N GLY A 60 12.12 0.39 3.00
CA GLY A 60 12.82 -0.88 3.23
C GLY A 60 12.20 -1.79 4.28
N LEU A 61 10.98 -1.51 4.74
CA LEU A 61 10.27 -2.38 5.68
C LEU A 61 9.69 -3.59 4.96
N THR A 62 9.80 -4.76 5.59
CA THR A 62 9.14 -5.99 5.12
C THR A 62 7.84 -6.21 5.89
N HIS A 63 7.02 -7.16 5.41
CA HIS A 63 5.77 -7.49 6.08
C HIS A 63 5.99 -7.92 7.54
N SER A 64 5.06 -7.52 8.40
CA SER A 64 4.95 -7.97 9.77
C SER A 64 4.02 -9.19 9.86
N MET A 65 4.28 -10.09 10.82
CA MET A 65 3.36 -11.17 11.18
C MET A 65 2.30 -10.75 12.20
N ARG A 66 2.37 -9.53 12.73
CA ARG A 66 1.38 -9.01 13.67
C ARG A 66 0.24 -8.34 12.92
N ASP A 67 -0.99 -8.76 13.19
CA ASP A 67 -2.23 -8.23 12.62
C ASP A 67 -2.53 -6.78 13.02
N ASP A 68 -1.96 -6.30 14.13
CA ASP A 68 -2.04 -4.90 14.57
C ASP A 68 -1.00 -3.97 13.90
N SER A 69 -0.16 -4.49 13.02
CA SER A 69 0.87 -3.72 12.33
C SER A 69 0.36 -3.10 11.04
N VAL A 70 0.79 -1.88 10.73
CA VAL A 70 0.55 -1.27 9.42
C VAL A 70 1.23 -2.05 8.28
N MET A 71 2.30 -2.81 8.58
CA MET A 71 2.99 -3.67 7.61
C MET A 71 2.43 -5.11 7.56
N TYR A 72 1.27 -5.37 8.15
CA TYR A 72 0.59 -6.66 7.97
C TYR A 72 0.09 -6.79 6.52
N ALA A 73 0.26 -7.96 5.91
CA ALA A 73 0.07 -8.16 4.48
C ALA A 73 -1.39 -8.39 4.03
N TYR A 74 -2.34 -8.46 4.97
CA TYR A 74 -3.71 -8.92 4.72
C TYR A 74 -4.77 -8.03 5.39
#